data_AF-A0A7C6U7U6-F1
#
_entry.id   AF-A0A7C6U7U6-F1
#
_cell.length_a   1.000
_cell.length_b   1.000
_cell.length_c   1.000
_cell.angle_alpha   90.00
_cell.angle_beta   90.00
_cell.angle_gamma   90.00
#
_symmetry.space_group_name_H-M   'P 1'
#
loop_
_entity.id
_entity.type
_entity.pdbx_description
1 polymer ?
#
loop_
_entity_poly.entity_id
_entity_poly.type
_entity_poly.pdbx_seq_one_letter_code
_entity_poly.pdbx_strand_id
1 'polypeptide(L)' 'MPIATPEQYREMLDRAKKEGYAFPAINCTSSETINAAIKGFADAGSDGIIQFSTGGSEF' A
#
# COMPACT_ATOMS: atom_id res chain seq x y z
N MET A 1 -11.41 8.30 4.66
CA MET A 1 -11.49 7.49 3.43
C MET A 1 -10.32 6.52 3.47
N PRO A 2 -10.47 5.22 3.15
CA PRO A 2 -9.40 4.23 3.30
C PRO A 2 -8.26 4.35 2.28
N ILE A 3 -8.37 5.31 1.34
CA ILE A 3 -7.36 5.64 0.34
C ILE A 3 -6.80 7.01 0.71
N ALA A 4 -5.47 7.10 0.80
CA ALA A 4 -4.77 8.33 1.11
C ALA A 4 -4.92 9.35 -0.03
N THR A 5 -5.15 10.62 0.29
CA THR A 5 -4.98 11.72 -0.67
C THR A 5 -3.50 11.92 -1.00
N PRO A 6 -3.15 12.66 -2.08
CA PRO A 6 -1.76 12.96 -2.41
C PRO A 6 -0.99 13.67 -1.27
N GLU A 7 -1.67 14.49 -0.48
CA GLU A 7 -1.09 15.17 0.69
C GLU A 7 -0.78 14.14 1.79
N GLN A 8 -1.75 13.29 2.12
CA GLN A 8 -1.58 12.24 3.12
C GLN A 8 -0.48 11.25 2.73
N TYR A 9 -0.40 10.88 1.45
CA TYR A 9 0.65 10.01 0.94
C TYR A 9 2.05 10.63 1.12
N ARG A 10 2.19 11.93 0.87
CA ARG A 10 3.47 12.65 1.13
C ARG A 10 3.82 12.64 2.62
N GLU A 11 2.86 12.95 3.48
CA GLU A 11 3.06 12.93 4.95
C GLU A 11 3.46 11.55 5.46
N MET A 12 2.86 10.49 4.90
CA MET A 12 3.25 9.11 5.19
C MET A 12 4.74 8.90 4.90
N LEU A 13 5.20 9.22 3.68
CA LEU A 13 6.59 9.03 3.28
C LEU A 13 7.58 9.87 4.12
N ASP A 14 7.22 11.10 4.44
CA ASP A 14 8.04 11.97 5.29
C ASP A 14 8.18 11.40 6.70
N ARG A 15 7.10 10.87 7.27
CA ARG A 15 7.10 10.19 8.58
C ARG A 15 7.99 8.95 8.56
N ALA A 16 7.81 8.08 7.57
CA ALA A 16 8.62 6.86 7.41
C ALA A 16 10.11 7.18 7.30
N LYS A 17 10.48 8.20 6.51
CA LYS A 17 11.86 8.67 6.39
C LYS A 17 12.42 9.22 7.70
N LYS A 18 11.63 10.00 8.44
CA LYS A 18 12.04 10.59 9.73
C LYS A 18 12.24 9.54 10.82
N GLU A 19 11.37 8.54 10.85
CA GLU A 19 11.32 7.52 11.92
C GLU A 19 12.09 6.23 11.57
N GLY A 20 12.57 6.10 10.34
CA GLY A 20 13.48 5.02 9.93
C GLY A 20 12.78 3.70 9.59
N TYR A 21 11.61 3.76 8.95
CA TYR A 21 10.92 2.57 8.42
C TYR A 21 10.44 2.80 6.98
N ALA A 22 9.80 1.77 6.41
CA ALA A 22 9.21 1.83 5.08
C ALA A 22 7.80 1.22 5.09
N PHE A 23 6.96 1.66 4.15
CA PHE A 23 5.67 1.01 3.90
C PHE A 23 5.83 -0.11 2.88
N PRO A 24 5.16 -1.25 3.07
CA PRO A 24 5.11 -2.31 2.06
C PRO A 24 4.33 -1.85 0.82
N ALA A 25 4.88 -2.15 -0.37
CA ALA A 25 4.21 -1.92 -1.65
C ALA A 25 3.90 -3.26 -2.34
N ILE A 26 2.63 -3.64 -2.37
CA ILE A 26 2.18 -4.97 -2.81
C ILE A 26 1.59 -4.86 -4.21
N ASN A 27 2.20 -5.56 -5.16
CA ASN A 27 1.62 -5.76 -6.48
C ASN A 27 0.40 -6.69 -6.35
N CYS A 28 -0.74 -6.24 -6.87
CA CYS A 28 -1.96 -7.03 -6.92
C CYS A 28 -2.36 -7.29 -8.38
N THR A 29 -3.03 -8.39 -8.64
CA THR A 29 -3.49 -8.78 -10.00
C THR A 29 -4.95 -9.23 -10.02
N SER A 30 -5.60 -9.30 -8.85
CA SER A 30 -7.01 -9.67 -8.71
C SER A 30 -7.59 -9.10 -7.41
N SER A 31 -8.91 -9.10 -7.31
CA SER A 31 -9.63 -8.70 -6.08
C SER A 31 -9.21 -9.53 -4.87
N GLU A 32 -8.92 -10.82 -5.04
CA GLU A 32 -8.45 -11.70 -3.97
C GLU A 32 -7.06 -11.25 -3.46
N THR A 33 -6.13 -10.93 -4.36
CA THR A 33 -4.79 -10.44 -3.96
C THR A 33 -4.85 -9.06 -3.30
N ILE A 34 -5.79 -8.20 -3.73
CA ILE A 34 -6.07 -6.92 -3.06
C ILE A 34 -6.56 -7.16 -1.64
N ASN A 35 -7.55 -8.04 -1.44
CA ASN A 35 -8.10 -8.35 -0.14
C ASN A 35 -7.05 -8.96 0.80
N ALA A 36 -6.17 -9.83 0.27
CA ALA A 36 -5.06 -10.39 1.01
C ALA A 36 -4.07 -9.30 1.48
N ALA A 37 -3.74 -8.33 0.62
CA ALA A 37 -2.87 -7.20 0.98
C ALA A 37 -3.50 -6.34 2.09
N ILE A 38 -4.78 -5.97 1.94
CA ILE A 38 -5.51 -5.17 2.94
C ILE A 38 -5.55 -5.90 4.29
N LYS A 39 -5.81 -7.21 4.28
CA LYS A 39 -5.80 -8.00 5.51
C LYS A 39 -4.40 -8.04 6.14
N GLY A 40 -3.35 -8.22 5.34
CA GLY A 40 -1.97 -8.19 5.81
C GLY A 40 -1.59 -6.86 6.46
N PHE A 41 -1.99 -5.73 5.87
CA PHE A 41 -1.80 -4.40 6.45
C PHE A 41 -2.51 -4.25 7.79
N ALA A 42 -3.77 -4.68 7.88
CA ALA A 42 -4.55 -4.64 9.11
C ALA A 42 -3.96 -5.52 10.22
N ASP A 43 -3.60 -6.76 9.90
CA ASP A 43 -3.00 -7.71 10.85
C ASP A 43 -1.63 -7.21 11.35
N ALA A 44 -0.88 -6.48 10.51
CA ALA A 44 0.40 -5.85 10.86
C ALA A 44 0.26 -4.49 11.56
N GLY A 45 -0.95 -3.93 11.66
CA GLY A 45 -1.18 -2.57 12.18
C GLY A 45 -0.44 -1.49 11.37
N SER A 46 -0.25 -1.71 10.07
CA SER A 46 0.57 -0.89 9.19
C SER A 46 -0.25 -0.30 8.06
N ASP A 47 0.04 0.94 7.66
CA ASP A 47 -0.40 1.44 6.36
C ASP A 47 0.39 0.71 5.24
N GLY A 48 -0.12 0.74 4.01
CA GLY A 48 0.55 0.09 2.88
C GLY A 48 0.17 0.69 1.53
N ILE A 49 0.88 0.25 0.49
CA ILE A 49 0.67 0.68 -0.89
C ILE A 49 0.18 -0.52 -1.69
N ILE A 50 -0.99 -0.39 -2.30
CA ILE A 50 -1.45 -1.31 -3.35
C ILE A 50 -0.99 -0.74 -4.68
N GLN A 51 -0.26 -1.55 -5.44
CA GLN A 51 0.24 -1.16 -6.75
C GLN A 51 -0.06 -2.23 -7.79
N PHE A 52 0.04 -1.81 -9.05
CA PHE A 52 -0.24 -2.61 -10.21
C PHE A 52 0.93 -2.45 -11.17
N SER A 53 1.50 -3.58 -11.60
CA SER A 53 2.49 -3.59 -12.67
C SER A 53 1.78 -3.68 -14.01
N THR A 54 2.41 -3.21 -15.09
CA THR A 54 1.85 -3.33 -16.43
C THR A 54 1.55 -4.78 -16.80
N GLY A 55 2.51 -5.69 -16.63
CA GLY A 55 2.32 -7.12 -16.94
C GLY A 55 1.38 -7.87 -15.99
N GLY A 56 1.22 -7.41 -14.75
CA GLY A 56 0.26 -8.00 -13.80
C GLY A 56 -1.16 -7.42 -13.91
N SER A 57 -1.36 -6.46 -14.79
CA SER A 57 -2.65 -5.81 -15.05
C SER A 57 -3.04 -5.85 -16.52
N GLU A 58 -2.37 -6.70 -17.31
CA GLU A 58 -2.85 -7.15 -18.61
C GLU A 58 -4.05 -8.08 -18.37
N PHE A 59 -5.24 -7.60 -18.76
CA PHE A 59 -6.50 -8.33 -18.78
C PHE A 59 -7.00 -8.44 -20.22
#